data_AF-A0A919R0I1-F1
#
_entry.id   AF-A0A919R0I1-F1
#
_cell.length_a   1.000
_cell.length_b   1.000
_cell.length_c   1.000
_cell.angle_alpha   90.00
_cell.angle_beta   90.00
_cell.angle_gamma   90.00
#
_symmetry.space_group_name_H-M   'P 1'
#
loop_
_entity.id
_entity.type
_entity.pdbx_description
1 polymer ?
#
loop_
_entity_poly.entity_id
_entity_poly.type
_entity_poly.pdbx_seq_one_letter_code
_entity_poly.pdbx_strand_id
1 'polypeptide(L)' 'MLAELAKGVTVDRVGRRLDVSGRTVRRRLRGICDRIGVATAIEAVAWAARRRLI' A
#
# COMPACT_ATOMS: atom_id res chain seq x y z
N MET A 1 3.90 -0.95 -4.67
CA MET A 1 2.56 -0.63 -4.13
C MET A 1 2.63 0.50 -3.10
N LEU A 2 3.31 0.32 -1.95
CA LEU A 2 3.44 1.39 -0.94
C LEU A 2 4.15 2.64 -1.48
N ALA A 3 5.22 2.49 -2.28
CA ALA A 3 5.89 3.61 -2.94
C ALA A 3 4.96 4.43 -3.87
N GLU A 4 3.95 3.79 -4.47
CA GLU A 4 2.98 4.49 -5.31
C GLU A 4 1.94 5.23 -4.47
N LEU A 5 1.50 4.61 -3.37
CA LEU A 5 0.64 5.28 -2.39
C LEU A 5 1.34 6.49 -1.76
N ALA A 6 2.66 6.41 -1.52
CA ALA A 6 3.47 7.54 -1.03
C ALA A 6 3.50 8.73 -2.00
N LYS A 7 3.40 8.47 -3.31
CA LYS A 7 3.27 9.51 -4.35
C LYS A 7 1.83 10.05 -4.48
N GLY A 8 0.92 9.69 -3.59
CA GLY A 8 -0.49 10.07 -3.64
C GLY A 8 -1.30 9.34 -4.72
N VAL A 9 -0.78 8.26 -5.29
CA VAL A 9 -1.51 7.48 -6.31
C VAL A 9 -2.65 6.72 -5.63
N THR A 10 -3.85 6.77 -6.20
CA THR A 10 -5.01 6.06 -5.65
C THR A 10 -4.90 4.55 -5.81
N VAL A 11 -5.56 3.81 -4.91
CA VAL A 11 -5.66 2.34 -4.92
C VAL A 11 -6.11 1.80 -6.29
N ASP A 12 -7.10 2.44 -6.92
CA ASP A 12 -7.62 1.98 -8.21
C ASP A 12 -6.63 2.22 -9.35
N ARG A 13 -5.86 3.32 -9.29
CA ARG A 13 -4.78 3.59 -10.25
C ARG A 13 -3.59 2.64 -10.06
N VAL A 14 -3.26 2.28 -8.81
CA VAL A 14 -2.30 1.21 -8.52
C VAL A 14 -2.79 -0.12 -9.08
N GLY A 15 -4.09 -0.43 -8.92
CA GLY A 15 -4.70 -1.64 -9.46
C GLY A 15 -4.53 -1.75 -10.97
N ARG A 16 -4.90 -0.69 -11.71
CA ARG A 16 -4.71 -0.65 -13.18
C ARG A 16 -3.27 -0.85 -13.61
N ARG A 17 -2.29 -0.27 -12.91
CA ARG A 17 -0.86 -0.43 -13.23
C ARG A 17 -0.34 -1.84 -12.97
N LEU A 18 -0.96 -2.56 -12.04
CA LEU A 18 -0.58 -3.91 -11.65
C LEU A 18 -1.47 -4.98 -12.31
N ASP A 19 -2.34 -4.59 -13.23
CA ASP A 19 -3.35 -5.44 -13.87
C ASP A 19 -4.20 -6.24 -12.86
N VAL A 20 -4.63 -5.57 -11.79
CA VAL A 20 -5.49 -6.17 -10.75
C VAL A 20 -6.60 -5.21 -10.32
N SER A 21 -7.69 -5.78 -9.81
CA SER A 21 -8.79 -4.97 -9.27
C SER A 21 -8.38 -4.17 -8.02
N GLY A 22 -9.02 -3.03 -7.80
CA GLY A 22 -8.84 -2.23 -6.58
C GLY A 22 -9.15 -3.03 -5.30
N ARG A 23 -10.08 -3.98 -5.36
CA ARG A 23 -10.35 -4.94 -4.27
C ARG A 23 -9.12 -5.80 -3.93
N THR A 24 -8.41 -6.28 -4.94
CA THR A 24 -7.17 -7.06 -4.74
C THR A 24 -6.07 -6.22 -4.13
N VAL A 25 -5.94 -4.95 -4.55
CA VAL A 25 -5.00 -4.00 -3.94
C VAL A 25 -5.32 -3.79 -2.46
N ARG A 26 -6.58 -3.53 -2.10
CA ARG A 26 -6.99 -3.36 -0.70
C ARG A 26 -6.72 -4.60 0.14
N ARG A 27 -6.97 -5.80 -0.40
CA ARG A 27 -6.67 -7.07 0.29
C ARG A 27 -5.16 -7.25 0.52
N ARG A 28 -4.33 -6.99 -0.48
CA ARG A 28 -2.86 -7.04 -0.33
C ARG A 28 -2.37 -6.03 0.69
N LEU A 29 -2.91 -4.81 0.64
CA LEU A 29 -2.57 -3.76 1.59
C LEU A 29 -2.96 -4.14 3.03
N ARG A 30 -4.14 -4.74 3.22
CA ARG A 30 -4.55 -5.27 4.52
C ARG A 30 -3.58 -6.33 5.03
N GLY A 31 -3.19 -7.29 4.20
CA GLY A 31 -2.20 -8.30 4.59
C GLY A 31 -0.81 -7.71 4.91
N ILE A 32 -0.42 -6.60 4.27
CA ILE A 32 0.80 -5.86 4.64
C ILE A 32 0.63 -5.22 6.02
N CYS A 33 -0.47 -4.49 6.24
CA CYS A 33 -0.80 -3.84 7.49
C CYS A 33 -0.80 -4.84 8.67
N ASP A 34 -1.46 -5.98 8.50
CA ASP A 34 -1.51 -7.04 9.51
C ASP A 34 -0.11 -7.60 9.82
N ARG A 35 0.76 -7.75 8.81
CA ARG A 35 2.13 -8.27 8.98
C ARG A 35 3.05 -7.31 9.73
N ILE A 36 2.89 -6.01 9.52
CA ILE A 36 3.75 -4.98 10.14
C ILE A 36 3.14 -4.37 11.40
N GLY A 37 1.93 -4.79 11.79
CA GLY A 37 1.25 -4.36 13.00
C GLY A 37 0.71 -2.94 12.95
N VAL A 38 0.24 -2.46 11.79
CA VAL A 38 -0.37 -1.13 11.63
C VAL A 38 -1.82 -1.24 11.16
N ALA A 39 -2.64 -0.25 11.45
CA ALA A 39 -4.08 -0.31 11.16
C ALA A 39 -4.43 0.18 9.75
N THR A 40 -3.61 1.08 9.18
CA THR A 40 -3.96 1.82 7.97
C THR A 40 -2.86 1.80 6.90
N ALA A 41 -3.27 2.10 5.67
CA ALA A 41 -2.38 2.26 4.53
C ALA A 41 -1.33 3.35 4.74
N ILE A 42 -1.72 4.48 5.35
CA ILE A 42 -0.83 5.62 5.54
C ILE A 42 0.22 5.31 6.61
N GLU A 43 -0.15 4.58 7.67
CA GLU A 43 0.82 4.06 8.64
C GLU A 43 1.76 3.05 7.99
N ALA A 44 1.27 2.20 7.09
CA ALA A 44 2.14 1.27 6.35
C ALA A 44 3.15 2.00 5.44
N VAL A 45 2.72 3.08 4.80
CA VAL A 45 3.62 3.96 4.03
C VAL A 45 4.66 4.61 4.94
N ALA A 46 4.24 5.20 6.06
CA ALA A 46 5.16 5.83 7.02
C ALA A 46 6.16 4.81 7.62
N TRP A 47 5.69 3.61 7.94
CA TRP A 47 6.50 2.50 8.42
C TRP A 47 7.60 2.10 7.42
N ALA A 48 7.24 2.03 6.13
CA ALA A 48 8.17 1.69 5.05
C ALA A 48 9.19 2.81 4.79
N ALA A 49 8.74 4.07 4.76
CA ALA A 49 9.61 5.23 4.58
C ALA A 49 10.64 5.38 5.71
N ARG A 50 10.22 5.21 6.97
CA ARG A 50 11.12 5.28 8.13
C ARG A 50 12.19 4.19 8.15
N ARG A 51 11.96 3.08 7.43
CA ARG A 51 12.90 1.97 7.26
C ARG A 51 13.68 2.01 5.94
N ARG A 52 13.52 3.07 5.14
CA ARG A 52 14.14 3.23 3.81
C ARG A 52 13.84 2.07 2.85
N LEU A 53 12.63 1.50 2.93
CA LEU A 53 12.16 0.43 2.05
C LEU A 53 11.46 0.95 0.79
N ILE A 54 11.12 2.25 0.77
CA ILE A 54 10.51 3.00 -0.35
C ILE A 54 11.03 4.44 -0.36
#